data_AF-A0A1H2D4U4-F1
#
_entry.id   AF-A0A1H2D4U4-F1
#
_cell.length_a   1.000
_cell.length_b   1.000
_cell.length_c   1.000
_cell.angle_alpha   90.00
_cell.angle_beta   90.00
_cell.angle_gamma   90.00
#
_symmetry.space_group_name_H-M   'P 1'
#
loop_
_entity.id
_entity.type
_entity.pdbx_description
1 polymer ?
#
loop_
_entity_poly.entity_id
_entity_poly.type
_entity_poly.pdbx_seq_one_letter_code
_entity_poly.pdbx_strand_id
1 'polypeptide(L)'
;MKTLFPPYAHPSHELELDSDTWIVREQPGDRRSLHQSLGRIDLDWGGRSLADVLADVDAWRADGVEGLFLDRAPAGSGGVGPVALTVRLAARRGLHRVVLNPGVPTHPLYRDLGVRICTFEGPWSSYQSWDGDGVRPGDGHIVYGVPAPLLTAARRLMGRRGAGFGLATDASPRVNTEQAGQAAA
;
A
#
# COMPACT_ATOMS: atom_id res chain seq x y z
N MET A 1 -7.77 -9.79 -10.13
CA MET A 1 -7.22 -8.92 -9.07
C MET A 1 -5.77 -8.63 -9.43
N LYS A 2 -5.39 -7.36 -9.49
CA LYS A 2 -4.01 -6.95 -9.78
C LYS A 2 -3.08 -7.28 -8.60
N THR A 3 -1.87 -7.75 -8.88
CA THR A 3 -0.89 -8.04 -7.82
C THR A 3 -0.12 -6.76 -7.43
N LEU A 4 0.01 -6.49 -6.13
CA LEU A 4 0.87 -5.43 -5.59
C LEU A 4 1.82 -6.03 -4.56
N PHE A 5 3.12 -5.93 -4.78
CA PHE A 5 4.13 -6.42 -3.86
C PHE A 5 4.61 -5.29 -2.93
N PRO A 6 4.34 -5.36 -1.61
CA PRO A 6 4.91 -4.43 -0.64
C PRO A 6 6.42 -4.68 -0.48
N PRO A 7 7.19 -3.72 0.08
CA PRO A 7 8.65 -3.81 0.14
C PRO A 7 9.20 -5.10 0.78
N TYR A 8 8.50 -5.63 1.78
CA TYR A 8 8.91 -6.82 2.53
C TYR A 8 8.57 -8.15 1.85
N ALA A 9 7.87 -8.13 0.72
CA ALA A 9 7.41 -9.32 0.02
C ALA A 9 7.74 -9.28 -1.47
N HIS A 10 8.84 -8.62 -1.86
CA HIS A 10 9.26 -8.59 -3.27
C HIS A 10 9.43 -10.01 -3.82
N PRO A 11 8.96 -10.26 -5.05
CA PRO A 11 9.11 -11.57 -5.69
C PRO A 11 10.59 -11.82 -6.03
N SER A 12 10.93 -13.10 -6.19
CA SER A 12 12.20 -13.49 -6.81
C SER A 12 12.33 -12.85 -8.19
N HIS A 13 13.57 -12.50 -8.58
CA HIS A 13 13.88 -12.01 -9.93
C HIS A 13 13.56 -13.01 -11.05
N GLU A 14 13.47 -14.30 -10.72
CA GLU A 14 13.17 -15.38 -11.66
C GLU A 14 11.67 -15.59 -11.85
N LEU A 15 10.82 -15.01 -10.99
CA LEU A 15 9.38 -15.17 -11.09
C LEU A 15 8.85 -14.29 -12.23
N GLU A 16 8.27 -14.91 -13.25
CA GLU A 16 7.54 -14.19 -14.28
C GLU A 16 6.29 -13.54 -13.67
N LEU A 17 6.18 -12.22 -13.78
CA LEU A 17 5.04 -11.44 -13.29
C LEU A 17 4.22 -10.87 -14.43
N ASP A 18 2.92 -10.74 -14.19
CA ASP A 18 2.02 -10.02 -15.09
C ASP A 18 2.53 -8.59 -15.30
N SER A 19 2.45 -8.08 -16.54
CA SER A 19 2.94 -6.75 -16.91
C SER A 19 2.25 -5.60 -16.16
N ASP A 20 1.08 -5.85 -15.57
CA ASP A 20 0.32 -4.88 -14.80
C ASP A 20 0.58 -4.96 -13.28
N THR A 21 1.52 -5.80 -12.84
CA THR A 21 1.96 -5.93 -11.44
C THR A 21 2.60 -4.65 -10.94
N TRP A 22 2.32 -4.30 -9.67
CA TRP A 22 2.98 -3.20 -8.97
C TRP A 22 4.03 -3.68 -7.99
N ILE A 23 5.24 -3.15 -8.09
CA ILE A 23 6.33 -3.36 -7.13
C ILE A 23 6.53 -2.07 -6.33
N VAL A 24 6.25 -2.10 -5.03
CA VAL A 24 6.45 -0.94 -4.15
C VAL A 24 7.92 -0.86 -3.76
N ARG A 25 8.58 0.24 -4.09
CA ARG A 25 9.99 0.47 -3.77
C ARG A 25 10.11 1.33 -2.53
N GLU A 26 11.01 0.94 -1.63
CA GLU A 26 11.24 1.66 -0.38
C GLU A 26 12.23 2.82 -0.52
N GLN A 27 13.14 2.75 -1.48
CA GLN A 27 14.16 3.78 -1.73
C GLN A 27 14.37 4.01 -3.24
N PRO A 28 14.65 5.26 -3.65
CA PRO A 28 15.21 5.57 -4.96
C PRO A 28 16.50 4.80 -5.25
N GLY A 29 16.88 4.70 -6.52
CA GLY A 29 18.03 3.96 -6.99
C GLY A 29 17.76 3.20 -8.29
N ASP A 30 18.75 2.43 -8.74
CA ASP A 30 18.69 1.75 -10.02
C ASP A 30 17.44 0.87 -10.15
N ARG A 31 16.78 0.99 -11.29
CA ARG A 31 15.62 0.17 -11.63
C ARG A 31 16.02 -1.29 -11.73
N ARG A 32 15.58 -2.09 -10.74
CA ARG A 32 15.87 -3.54 -10.68
C ARG A 32 14.81 -4.43 -11.32
N SER A 33 13.79 -3.84 -11.96
CA SER A 33 12.63 -4.55 -12.49
C SER A 33 12.08 -3.87 -13.74
N LEU A 34 11.67 -4.64 -14.74
CA LEU A 34 10.93 -4.13 -15.90
C LEU A 34 9.45 -3.85 -15.57
N HIS A 35 8.95 -4.30 -14.41
CA HIS A 35 7.57 -4.10 -13.98
C HIS A 35 7.31 -2.68 -13.47
N GLN A 36 6.03 -2.30 -13.39
CA GLN A 36 5.63 -0.99 -12.89
C GLN A 36 6.01 -0.85 -11.41
N SER A 37 6.74 0.22 -11.10
CA SER A 37 7.19 0.56 -9.76
C SER A 37 6.37 1.69 -9.15
N LEU A 38 6.08 1.57 -7.86
CA LEU A 38 5.48 2.64 -7.06
C LEU A 38 6.47 3.06 -5.99
N GLY A 39 6.78 4.35 -5.91
CA GLY A 39 7.61 4.90 -4.84
C GLY A 39 6.85 4.93 -3.51
N ARG A 40 7.37 4.29 -2.46
CA ARG A 40 6.78 4.36 -1.13
C ARG A 40 7.01 5.74 -0.53
N ILE A 41 5.94 6.37 -0.09
CA ILE A 41 6.01 7.54 0.80
C ILE A 41 5.27 7.19 2.05
N ASP A 42 6.00 7.21 3.15
CA ASP A 42 5.44 7.01 4.47
C ASP A 42 4.77 8.30 4.95
N LEU A 43 3.46 8.26 5.25
CA LEU A 43 2.72 9.43 5.73
C LEU A 43 2.67 9.55 7.26
N ASP A 44 3.18 8.55 7.99
CA ASP A 44 3.19 8.50 9.45
C ASP A 44 1.82 8.81 10.08
N TRP A 45 0.76 8.23 9.52
CA TRP A 45 -0.63 8.47 9.90
C TRP A 45 -1.06 9.94 9.88
N GLY A 46 -0.40 10.75 9.07
CA GLY A 46 -0.61 12.20 8.96
C GLY A 46 0.31 13.04 9.85
N GLY A 47 1.28 12.43 10.53
CA GLY A 47 2.24 13.11 11.39
C GLY A 47 3.35 13.86 10.64
N ARG A 48 3.58 13.55 9.36
CA ARG A 48 4.61 14.23 8.56
C ARG A 48 4.16 15.58 8.02
N SER A 49 5.11 16.51 7.94
CA SER A 49 4.86 17.79 7.28
C SER A 49 4.64 17.61 5.79
N LEU A 50 3.85 18.50 5.19
CA LEU A 50 3.65 18.51 3.74
C LEU A 50 4.97 18.73 2.99
N ALA A 51 5.89 19.52 3.54
CA ALA A 51 7.17 19.80 2.91
C ALA A 51 8.02 18.52 2.77
N ASP A 52 8.09 17.71 3.83
CA ASP A 52 8.84 16.45 3.82
C ASP A 52 8.21 15.45 2.84
N VAL A 53 6.88 15.35 2.84
CA VAL A 53 6.15 14.50 1.89
C VAL A 53 6.43 14.92 0.45
N LEU A 54 6.44 16.23 0.16
CA LEU A 54 6.73 16.71 -1.20
C LEU A 54 8.18 16.51 -1.62
N ALA A 55 9.13 16.61 -0.70
CA ALA A 55 10.52 16.28 -0.96
C ALA A 55 10.65 14.81 -1.42
N ASP A 56 9.92 13.89 -0.78
CA ASP A 56 9.89 12.48 -1.20
C ASP A 56 9.22 12.30 -2.56
N VAL A 57 8.12 13.03 -2.85
CA VAL A 57 7.47 13.01 -4.17
C VAL A 57 8.45 13.47 -5.25
N ASP A 58 9.20 14.54 -5.00
CA ASP A 58 10.20 15.07 -5.93
C ASP A 58 11.37 14.10 -6.13
N ALA A 59 11.84 13.44 -5.07
CA ALA A 59 12.87 12.40 -5.16
C ALA A 59 12.39 11.21 -6.01
N TRP A 60 11.18 10.71 -5.77
CA TRP A 60 10.60 9.64 -6.57
C TRP A 60 10.37 10.03 -8.03
N ARG A 61 9.99 11.29 -8.28
CA ARG A 61 9.83 11.79 -9.64
C ARG A 61 11.16 11.80 -10.39
N ALA A 62 12.25 12.18 -9.73
CA ALA A 62 13.59 12.16 -10.29
C ALA A 62 14.07 10.73 -10.58
N ASP A 63 13.68 9.78 -9.73
CA ASP A 63 13.98 8.35 -9.88
C ASP A 63 13.24 7.67 -11.04
N GLY A 64 12.10 8.23 -11.46
CA GLY A 64 11.36 7.75 -12.63
C GLY A 64 10.38 6.62 -12.36
N VAL A 65 9.88 6.49 -11.13
CA VAL A 65 8.78 5.55 -10.81
C VAL A 65 7.49 5.92 -11.54
N GLU A 66 6.63 4.94 -11.77
CA GLU A 66 5.36 5.10 -12.49
C GLU A 66 4.22 5.62 -11.61
N GLY A 67 4.45 5.72 -10.30
CA GLY A 67 3.45 6.14 -9.35
C GLY A 67 3.94 6.13 -7.90
N LEU A 68 3.02 6.34 -6.98
CA LEU A 68 3.28 6.39 -5.55
C LEU A 68 2.41 5.39 -4.78
N PHE A 69 3.00 4.84 -3.73
CA PHE A 69 2.31 4.09 -2.70
C PHE A 69 2.42 4.89 -1.40
N LEU A 70 1.32 5.56 -1.05
CA LEU A 70 1.23 6.38 0.16
C LEU A 70 0.90 5.47 1.34
N ASP A 71 1.94 5.10 2.07
CA ASP A 71 1.91 4.12 3.14
C ASP A 71 1.63 4.77 4.50
N ARG A 72 1.13 3.97 5.45
CA ARG A 72 0.70 4.45 6.76
C ARG A 72 -0.18 5.71 6.66
N ALA A 73 -1.16 5.68 5.74
CA ALA A 73 -2.02 6.83 5.47
C ALA A 73 -3.13 6.99 6.52
N PRO A 74 -3.46 8.21 6.98
CA PRO A 74 -4.58 8.41 7.88
C PRO A 74 -5.88 7.90 7.24
N ALA A 75 -6.77 7.33 8.06
CA ALA A 75 -8.07 6.80 7.62
C ALA A 75 -9.27 7.67 8.01
N GLY A 76 -9.12 8.49 9.05
CA GLY A 76 -10.18 9.36 9.58
C GLY A 76 -10.39 10.63 8.76
N SER A 77 -11.54 11.30 8.95
CA SER A 77 -11.92 12.51 8.21
C SER A 77 -10.90 13.65 8.25
N GLY A 78 -10.17 13.81 9.37
CA GLY A 78 -9.15 14.85 9.52
C GLY A 78 -7.95 14.71 8.57
N GLY A 79 -7.67 13.49 8.08
CA GLY A 79 -6.56 13.24 7.16
C GLY A 79 -6.88 13.48 5.68
N VAL A 80 -8.16 13.68 5.32
CA VAL A 80 -8.60 13.77 3.92
C VAL A 80 -7.94 14.94 3.20
N GLY A 81 -7.93 16.13 3.83
CA GLY A 81 -7.39 17.35 3.22
C GLY A 81 -5.89 17.24 2.89
N PRO A 82 -5.03 16.89 3.86
CA PRO A 82 -3.61 16.65 3.61
C PRO A 82 -3.35 15.59 2.54
N VAL A 83 -4.06 14.45 2.57
CA VAL A 83 -3.89 13.40 1.56
C VAL A 83 -4.33 13.87 0.17
N ALA A 84 -5.46 14.58 0.06
CA ALA A 84 -5.93 15.16 -1.19
C ALA A 84 -4.89 16.12 -1.80
N LEU A 85 -4.25 16.93 -0.96
CA LEU A 85 -3.21 17.85 -1.37
C LEU A 85 -1.98 17.09 -1.89
N THR A 86 -1.53 16.06 -1.19
CA THR A 86 -0.43 15.19 -1.64
C THR A 86 -0.73 14.54 -2.99
N VAL A 87 -1.92 13.94 -3.16
CA VAL A 87 -2.36 13.32 -4.43
C VAL A 87 -2.33 14.33 -5.57
N ARG A 88 -2.88 15.53 -5.35
CA ARG A 88 -2.92 16.60 -6.36
C ARG A 88 -1.51 17.08 -6.73
N LEU A 89 -0.62 17.22 -5.76
CA LEU A 89 0.74 17.71 -5.99
C LEU A 89 1.62 16.64 -6.65
N ALA A 90 1.42 15.36 -6.34
CA ALA A 90 2.02 14.24 -7.07
C ALA A 90 1.57 14.20 -8.54
N ALA A 91 0.27 14.37 -8.80
CA ALA A 91 -0.25 14.45 -10.16
C ALA A 91 0.38 15.61 -10.96
N ARG A 92 0.60 16.79 -10.33
CA ARG A 92 1.30 17.92 -10.96
C ARG A 92 2.76 17.62 -11.32
N ARG A 93 3.37 16.63 -10.69
CA ARG A 93 4.73 16.15 -11.00
C ARG A 93 4.72 15.00 -12.02
N GLY A 94 3.55 14.60 -12.53
CA GLY A 94 3.39 13.50 -13.48
C GLY A 94 3.19 12.13 -12.83
N LEU A 95 3.11 12.06 -11.50
CA LEU A 95 2.87 10.82 -10.75
C LEU A 95 1.37 10.62 -10.52
N HIS A 96 0.65 10.23 -11.57
CA HIS A 96 -0.81 10.09 -11.56
C HIS A 96 -1.32 8.80 -10.92
N ARG A 97 -0.47 7.77 -10.84
CA ARG A 97 -0.84 6.48 -10.28
C ARG A 97 -0.56 6.51 -8.79
N VAL A 98 -1.60 6.77 -8.00
CA VAL A 98 -1.50 6.76 -6.54
C VAL A 98 -2.31 5.60 -5.96
N VAL A 99 -1.66 4.83 -5.09
CA VAL A 99 -2.29 3.87 -4.18
C VAL A 99 -2.15 4.42 -2.77
N LEU A 100 -3.27 4.52 -2.05
CA LEU A 100 -3.33 4.93 -0.66
C LEU A 100 -3.43 3.68 0.21
N ASN A 101 -2.53 3.54 1.19
CA ASN A 101 -2.53 2.43 2.12
C ASN A 101 -2.74 2.90 3.56
N PRO A 102 -4.00 2.97 4.00
CA PRO A 102 -4.36 3.08 5.41
C PRO A 102 -4.34 1.73 6.13
N GLY A 103 -4.37 0.61 5.41
CA GLY A 103 -4.48 -0.75 5.98
C GLY A 103 -5.84 -1.08 6.60
N VAL A 104 -6.77 -0.12 6.61
CA VAL A 104 -8.12 -0.22 7.19
C VAL A 104 -9.14 0.56 6.35
N PRO A 105 -10.45 0.28 6.47
CA PRO A 105 -11.49 1.10 5.85
C PRO A 105 -11.35 2.58 6.23
N THR A 106 -11.61 3.47 5.27
CA THR A 106 -11.44 4.92 5.41
C THR A 106 -12.77 5.65 5.53
N HIS A 107 -12.72 6.87 6.05
CA HIS A 107 -13.84 7.80 5.99
C HIS A 107 -14.32 7.96 4.53
N PRO A 108 -15.64 8.00 4.26
CA PRO A 108 -16.17 8.01 2.89
C PRO A 108 -15.63 9.13 1.97
N LEU A 109 -15.21 10.28 2.51
CA LEU A 109 -14.63 11.38 1.74
C LEU A 109 -13.31 11.02 1.02
N TYR A 110 -12.59 9.99 1.46
CA TYR A 110 -11.41 9.51 0.72
C TYR A 110 -11.76 8.98 -0.67
N ARG A 111 -13.02 8.59 -0.90
CA ARG A 111 -13.48 8.05 -2.19
C ARG A 111 -13.51 9.12 -3.28
N ASP A 112 -13.70 10.39 -2.91
CA ASP A 112 -13.72 11.51 -3.85
C ASP A 112 -12.33 11.82 -4.43
N LEU A 113 -11.27 11.26 -3.85
CA LEU A 113 -9.90 11.43 -4.34
C LEU A 113 -9.63 10.63 -5.63
N GLY A 114 -10.47 9.66 -5.97
CA GLY A 114 -10.32 8.84 -7.18
C GLY A 114 -9.07 7.94 -7.18
N VAL A 115 -8.42 7.75 -6.02
CA VAL A 115 -7.26 6.87 -5.86
C VAL A 115 -7.68 5.47 -5.45
N ARG A 116 -6.81 4.50 -5.67
CA ARG A 116 -7.00 3.14 -5.14
C ARG A 116 -6.66 3.10 -3.66
N ILE A 117 -7.49 2.44 -2.85
CA ILE A 117 -7.33 2.39 -1.40
C ILE A 117 -7.13 0.94 -0.96
N CYS A 118 -6.07 0.67 -0.21
CA CYS A 118 -5.83 -0.60 0.46
C CYS A 118 -6.50 -0.57 1.83
N THR A 119 -7.65 -1.23 1.96
CA THR A 119 -8.50 -1.19 3.16
C THR A 119 -8.28 -2.36 4.11
N PHE A 120 -7.36 -3.26 3.77
CA PHE A 120 -6.90 -4.29 4.68
C PHE A 120 -5.40 -4.46 4.51
N GLU A 121 -4.65 -4.29 5.59
CA GLU A 121 -3.29 -4.78 5.71
C GLU A 121 -3.13 -5.48 7.06
N GLY A 122 -2.86 -6.79 7.06
CA GLY A 122 -2.83 -7.55 8.29
C GLY A 122 -2.43 -9.01 8.13
N PRO A 123 -2.23 -9.72 9.25
CA PRO A 123 -1.87 -11.12 9.23
C PRO A 123 -3.04 -11.98 8.75
N TRP A 124 -2.72 -13.16 8.21
CA TRP A 124 -3.69 -14.16 7.78
C TRP A 124 -4.75 -14.46 8.84
N SER A 125 -4.34 -14.60 10.11
CA SER A 125 -5.24 -14.85 11.24
C SER A 125 -6.33 -13.78 11.37
N SER A 126 -5.95 -12.50 11.34
CA SER A 126 -6.91 -11.38 11.38
C SER A 126 -7.77 -11.35 10.12
N TYR A 127 -7.20 -11.66 8.96
CA TYR A 127 -7.95 -11.71 7.72
C TYR A 127 -9.04 -12.78 7.77
N GLN A 128 -8.76 -13.97 8.31
CA GLN A 128 -9.75 -15.04 8.40
C GLN A 128 -11.02 -14.62 9.15
N SER A 129 -10.88 -13.91 10.26
CA SER A 129 -12.00 -13.43 11.09
C SER A 129 -12.58 -12.08 10.66
N TRP A 130 -11.97 -11.40 9.69
CA TRP A 130 -12.42 -10.08 9.26
C TRP A 130 -13.77 -10.13 8.52
N ASP A 131 -14.70 -9.28 8.94
CA ASP A 131 -16.06 -9.18 8.42
C ASP A 131 -16.16 -8.31 7.15
N GLY A 132 -15.18 -7.45 6.90
CA GLY A 132 -15.14 -6.59 5.73
C GLY A 132 -16.02 -5.34 5.82
N ASP A 133 -16.42 -4.92 7.02
CA ASP A 133 -17.23 -3.70 7.17
C ASP A 133 -16.50 -2.46 6.62
N GLY A 134 -17.24 -1.56 5.97
CA GLY A 134 -16.71 -0.33 5.37
C GLY A 134 -15.87 -0.48 4.08
N VAL A 135 -15.69 -1.70 3.57
CA VAL A 135 -14.92 -2.00 2.35
C VAL A 135 -15.80 -1.86 1.11
N ARG A 136 -15.20 -1.49 -0.03
CA ARG A 136 -15.89 -1.46 -1.33
C ARG A 136 -15.24 -2.45 -2.31
N PRO A 137 -16.01 -3.08 -3.22
CA PRO A 137 -15.44 -3.85 -4.31
C PRO A 137 -14.40 -3.04 -5.09
N GLY A 138 -13.24 -3.63 -5.33
CA GLY A 138 -12.11 -2.96 -5.96
C GLY A 138 -11.05 -2.45 -4.99
N ASP A 139 -11.35 -2.39 -3.69
CA ASP A 139 -10.36 -2.06 -2.66
C ASP A 139 -9.24 -3.10 -2.58
N GLY A 140 -8.10 -2.67 -2.05
CA GLY A 140 -6.91 -3.49 -1.94
C GLY A 140 -6.83 -4.24 -0.62
N HIS A 141 -6.36 -5.49 -0.66
CA HIS A 141 -6.06 -6.29 0.53
C HIS A 141 -4.61 -6.77 0.49
N ILE A 142 -3.83 -6.52 1.54
CA ILE A 142 -2.50 -7.07 1.75
C ILE A 142 -2.57 -8.03 2.94
N VAL A 143 -2.35 -9.31 2.69
CA VAL A 143 -2.50 -10.37 3.68
C VAL A 143 -1.17 -11.08 3.82
N TYR A 144 -0.53 -10.91 4.96
CA TYR A 144 0.80 -11.44 5.23
C TYR A 144 0.78 -12.59 6.25
N GLY A 145 1.89 -13.33 6.35
CA GLY A 145 2.01 -14.48 7.25
C GLY A 145 1.05 -15.63 6.89
N VAL A 146 0.68 -15.76 5.61
CA VAL A 146 -0.14 -16.87 5.13
C VAL A 146 0.72 -18.13 5.04
N PRO A 147 0.36 -19.25 5.68
CA PRO A 147 1.09 -20.50 5.49
C PRO A 147 1.20 -20.85 4.00
N ALA A 148 2.39 -21.23 3.52
CA ALA A 148 2.64 -21.46 2.09
C ALA A 148 1.60 -22.38 1.40
N PRO A 149 1.14 -23.49 2.01
CA PRO A 149 0.10 -24.34 1.41
C PRO A 149 -1.27 -23.65 1.23
N LEU A 150 -1.51 -22.52 1.92
CA LEU A 150 -2.76 -21.77 1.90
C LEU A 150 -2.72 -20.54 0.99
N LEU A 151 -1.60 -20.20 0.35
CA LEU A 151 -1.47 -19.00 -0.49
C LEU A 151 -2.54 -18.91 -1.59
N THR A 152 -2.79 -20.03 -2.29
CA THR A 152 -3.85 -20.09 -3.30
C THR A 152 -5.24 -19.90 -2.69
N ALA A 153 -5.50 -20.49 -1.53
CA ALA A 153 -6.78 -20.36 -0.83
C ALA A 153 -7.01 -18.93 -0.34
N ALA A 154 -5.97 -18.29 0.21
CA ALA A 154 -5.98 -16.90 0.65
C ALA A 154 -6.27 -15.95 -0.52
N ARG A 155 -5.57 -16.10 -1.65
CA ARG A 155 -5.82 -15.29 -2.86
C ARG A 155 -7.26 -15.47 -3.40
N ARG A 156 -7.82 -16.69 -3.34
CA ARG A 156 -9.22 -16.93 -3.68
C ARG A 156 -10.19 -16.26 -2.71
N LEU A 157 -9.91 -16.29 -1.40
CA LEU A 157 -10.72 -15.60 -0.40
C LEU A 157 -10.71 -14.08 -0.61
N MET A 158 -9.54 -13.51 -0.93
CA MET A 158 -9.43 -12.09 -1.28
C MET A 158 -10.34 -11.71 -2.44
N GLY A 159 -10.32 -12.51 -3.52
CA GLY A 159 -11.20 -12.29 -4.66
C GLY A 159 -12.69 -12.38 -4.29
N ARG A 160 -13.09 -13.37 -3.47
CA ARG A 160 -14.48 -13.49 -2.99
C ARG A 160 -14.92 -12.31 -2.11
N ARG A 161 -13.98 -11.68 -1.40
CA ARG A 161 -14.22 -10.46 -0.61
C ARG A 161 -14.11 -9.17 -1.44
N GLY A 162 -14.06 -9.27 -2.76
CA GLY A 162 -14.09 -8.12 -3.66
C GLY A 162 -12.76 -7.39 -3.83
N ALA A 163 -11.62 -8.00 -3.47
CA ALA A 163 -10.31 -7.38 -3.65
C ALA A 163 -10.04 -7.04 -5.13
N GLY A 164 -9.75 -5.77 -5.41
CA GLY A 164 -9.36 -5.30 -6.73
C GLY A 164 -7.86 -5.43 -7.00
N PHE A 165 -7.05 -5.26 -5.95
CA PHE A 165 -5.61 -5.43 -5.98
C PHE A 165 -5.05 -5.95 -4.64
N GLY A 166 -3.78 -6.34 -4.61
CA GLY A 166 -3.07 -6.66 -3.38
C GLY A 166 -2.25 -7.95 -3.45
N LEU A 167 -1.97 -8.55 -2.30
CA LEU A 167 -1.12 -9.75 -2.20
C LEU A 167 -1.53 -10.63 -1.01
N ALA A 168 -1.50 -11.95 -1.22
CA ALA A 168 -1.40 -12.93 -0.15
C ALA A 168 0.04 -13.47 -0.16
N THR A 169 0.73 -13.40 0.97
CA THR A 169 2.14 -13.81 1.08
C THR A 169 2.42 -14.50 2.42
N ASP A 170 3.40 -15.40 2.39
CA ASP A 170 3.99 -16.07 3.56
C ASP A 170 5.04 -15.20 4.26
N ALA A 171 5.56 -14.18 3.59
CA ALA A 171 6.37 -13.13 4.20
C ALA A 171 5.55 -12.34 5.23
N SER A 172 6.24 -11.68 6.17
CA SER A 172 5.64 -10.76 7.14
C SER A 172 6.43 -9.46 7.20
N PRO A 173 5.77 -8.31 7.46
CA PRO A 173 6.49 -7.07 7.75
C PRO A 173 7.46 -7.29 8.91
N ARG A 174 8.64 -6.66 8.85
CA ARG A 174 9.51 -6.61 10.02
C ARG A 174 8.83 -5.76 11.10
N VAL A 175 8.52 -6.36 12.25
CA VAL A 175 8.13 -5.60 13.43
C VAL A 175 9.41 -5.05 14.04
N ASN A 176 9.65 -3.74 13.93
CA ASN A 176 10.74 -3.10 14.69
C ASN A 176 10.36 -3.14 16.18
N THR A 177 11.02 -4.04 16.93
CA THR A 177 10.78 -4.26 18.36
C THR A 177 11.10 -3.04 19.25
N GLU A 178 11.70 -1.98 18.71
CA GLU A 178 12.05 -0.77 19.45
C GLU A 178 10.86 0.16 19.74
N GLN A 179 9.73 0.05 19.02
CA GLN A 179 8.55 0.91 19.25
C GLN A 179 7.55 0.36 20.28
N ALA A 180 7.67 -0.92 20.68
CA ALA A 180 6.78 -1.53 21.68
C ALA A 180 7.06 -1.08 23.12
N GLY A 181 8.22 -0.47 23.40
CA GLY A 181 8.63 -0.01 24.74
C GLY A 181 8.13 1.38 25.14
N GLN A 182 7.58 2.18 24.20
CA GLN A 182 7.15 3.56 24.47
C GLN A 182 5.65 3.74 24.70
N ALA A 183 4.85 2.69 24.56
CA ALA A 183 3.42 2.70 24.90
C ALA A 183 3.11 2.13 26.31
N ALA A 184 4.15 1.79 27.08
CA ALA A 184 4.05 1.21 28.43
C ALA A 184 4.78 2.03 29.51
N ALA A 185 4.98 3.34 29.28
CA ALA A 185 5.55 4.27 30.25
C ALA A 185 4.55 5.40 30.56
#